data_AF-Q33DM2-F1
#
_entry.id   AF-Q33DM2-F1
#
_cell.length_a   1.000
_cell.length_b   1.000
_cell.length_c   1.000
_cell.angle_alpha   90.00
_cell.angle_beta   90.00
_cell.angle_gamma   90.00
#
_symmetry.space_group_name_H-M   'P 1'
#
loop_
_entity.id
_entity.type
_entity.pdbx_description
1 polymer ?
#
loop_
_entity_poly.entity_id
_entity_poly.type
_entity_poly.pdbx_seq_one_letter_code
_entity_poly.pdbx_strand_id
1 'polypeptide(L)'
;TFAVQQGLRMGMILFIVSEIMFFFAFFWAFFTSSISPVFNIGGVWPPVGIEAISPWGLPFLNTILLLSSGASVTWAHHAIVAGFKKEALQGLGVTLGFAVAFTGMQGIEYMHAPFGMSDGVYGSVFYMATGFHGFHVIIGTIFLAICTIRLYWDHF
;
A
#
# COMPACT_ATOMS: atom_id res chain seq x y z
N THR A 1 -29.51 4.56 -10.93
CA THR A 1 -30.43 5.18 -9.96
C THR A 1 -29.70 5.40 -8.64
N PHE A 2 -30.16 6.35 -7.81
CA PHE A 2 -29.52 6.68 -6.52
C PHE A 2 -29.37 5.46 -5.60
N ALA A 3 -30.41 4.61 -5.51
CA ALA A 3 -30.39 3.39 -4.71
C ALA A 3 -29.26 2.42 -5.10
N VAL A 4 -28.99 2.25 -6.40
CA VAL A 4 -27.90 1.39 -6.89
C VAL A 4 -26.53 1.97 -6.50
N GLN A 5 -26.33 3.29 -6.63
CA GLN A 5 -25.09 3.94 -6.23
C GLN A 5 -24.84 3.83 -4.73
N GLN A 6 -25.88 3.97 -3.91
CA GLN A 6 -25.78 3.78 -2.46
C GLN A 6 -25.40 2.34 -2.11
N GLY A 7 -25.99 1.35 -2.78
CA GLY A 7 -25.63 -0.06 -2.63
C GLY A 7 -24.16 -0.33 -2.98
N LEU A 8 -23.67 0.21 -4.10
CA LEU A 8 -22.25 0.08 -4.49
C LEU A 8 -21.29 0.73 -3.50
N ARG A 9 -21.64 1.90 -2.95
CA ARG A 9 -20.84 2.56 -1.90
C ARG A 9 -20.75 1.72 -0.64
N MET A 10 -21.88 1.17 -0.19
CA MET A 10 -21.91 0.29 0.99
C MET A 10 -21.09 -0.99 0.74
N GLY A 11 -21.24 -1.61 -0.44
CA GLY A 11 -20.46 -2.77 -0.83
C GLY A 11 -18.95 -2.50 -0.80
N MET A 12 -18.51 -1.35 -1.33
CA MET A 12 -17.09 -0.96 -1.29
C MET A 12 -16.58 -0.73 0.14
N ILE A 13 -17.39 -0.09 1.01
CA ILE A 13 -17.03 0.10 2.42
C ILE A 13 -16.86 -1.25 3.11
N LEU A 14 -17.81 -2.18 2.95
CA LEU A 14 -17.74 -3.51 3.55
C LEU A 14 -16.54 -4.32 3.03
N PHE A 15 -16.23 -4.22 1.75
CA PHE A 15 -15.04 -4.82 1.16
C PHE A 15 -13.74 -4.25 1.77
N ILE A 16 -13.63 -2.93 1.93
CA ILE A 16 -12.46 -2.33 2.58
C ILE A 16 -12.35 -2.79 4.04
N VAL A 17 -13.47 -2.88 4.77
CA VAL A 17 -13.48 -3.37 6.15
C VAL A 17 -13.00 -4.82 6.24
N SER A 18 -13.36 -5.70 5.30
CA SER A 18 -12.84 -7.06 5.28
C SER A 18 -11.33 -7.10 5.02
N GLU A 19 -10.81 -6.27 4.12
CA GLU A 19 -9.37 -6.18 3.88
C GLU A 19 -8.60 -5.63 5.10
N ILE A 20 -9.18 -4.69 5.86
CA ILE A 20 -8.59 -4.22 7.12
C ILE A 20 -8.46 -5.38 8.12
N MET A 21 -9.49 -6.21 8.26
CA MET A 21 -9.45 -7.40 9.13
C MET A 21 -8.47 -8.46 8.63
N PHE A 22 -8.28 -8.56 7.32
CA PHE A 22 -7.26 -9.42 6.72
C PHE A 22 -5.84 -8.96 7.11
N PHE A 23 -5.52 -7.66 7.00
CA PHE A 23 -4.24 -7.13 7.47
C PHE A 23 -4.07 -7.23 8.99
N PHE A 24 -5.14 -7.10 9.75
CA PHE A 24 -5.11 -7.24 11.21
C PHE A 24 -4.52 -8.60 11.64
N ALA A 25 -4.79 -9.68 10.90
CA ALA A 25 -4.19 -10.98 11.19
C ALA A 25 -2.66 -10.99 11.04
N PHE A 26 -2.11 -10.31 10.03
CA PHE A 26 -0.66 -10.19 9.87
C PHE A 26 -0.02 -9.34 10.96
N PHE A 27 -0.66 -8.23 11.35
CA PHE A 27 -0.21 -7.42 12.49
C PHE A 27 -0.27 -8.20 13.80
N TRP A 28 -1.31 -9.01 14.00
CA TRP A 28 -1.40 -9.90 15.17
C TRP A 28 -0.21 -10.87 15.21
N ALA A 29 0.11 -11.52 14.09
CA ALA A 29 1.25 -12.43 13.99
C ALA A 29 2.58 -11.73 14.30
N PHE A 30 2.77 -10.51 13.79
CA PHE A 30 3.93 -9.67 14.09
C PHE A 30 4.04 -9.35 15.59
N PHE A 31 2.96 -8.84 16.20
CA PHE A 31 2.98 -8.45 17.60
C PHE A 31 3.16 -9.64 18.53
N THR A 32 2.52 -10.77 18.23
CA THR A 32 2.71 -12.01 19.01
C THR A 32 4.18 -12.45 19.01
N SER A 33 4.83 -12.38 17.85
CA SER A 33 6.22 -12.83 17.69
C SER A 33 7.24 -11.84 18.26
N SER A 34 6.94 -10.55 18.23
CA SER A 34 7.86 -9.48 18.64
C SER A 34 7.76 -9.09 20.12
N ILE A 35 6.57 -9.15 20.72
CA ILE A 35 6.36 -8.74 22.13
C ILE A 35 6.85 -9.82 23.10
N SER A 36 6.74 -11.10 22.73
CA SER A 36 7.24 -12.23 23.54
C SER A 36 8.08 -13.19 22.69
N PRO A 37 9.30 -12.78 22.29
CA PRO A 37 10.15 -13.59 21.43
C PRO A 37 10.49 -14.93 22.07
N VAL A 38 10.34 -16.01 21.31
CA VAL A 38 10.65 -17.37 21.78
C VAL A 38 12.16 -17.59 21.94
N PHE A 39 12.56 -18.45 22.86
CA PHE A 39 13.99 -18.65 23.18
C PHE A 39 14.81 -19.20 22.00
N ASN A 40 14.18 -19.92 21.08
CA ASN A 40 14.81 -20.49 19.88
C ASN A 40 15.27 -19.43 18.86
N ILE A 41 14.75 -18.20 18.92
CA ILE A 41 15.22 -17.05 18.12
C ILE A 41 16.18 -16.13 18.90
N GLY A 42 16.62 -16.56 20.08
CA GLY A 42 17.49 -15.81 20.98
C GLY A 42 16.76 -14.97 22.03
N GLY A 43 15.43 -15.07 22.14
CA GLY A 43 14.64 -14.33 23.14
C GLY A 43 14.61 -12.81 22.94
N VAL A 44 14.99 -12.33 21.75
CA VAL A 44 15.04 -10.91 21.38
C VAL A 44 14.35 -10.66 20.05
N TRP A 45 13.96 -9.40 19.81
CA TRP A 45 13.41 -8.96 18.53
C TRP A 45 14.13 -7.69 18.03
N PRO A 46 14.65 -7.66 16.79
CA PRO A 46 14.71 -8.75 15.81
C PRO A 46 15.47 -10.00 16.29
N PRO A 47 15.21 -11.18 15.73
CA PRO A 47 15.98 -12.39 16.00
C PRO A 47 17.50 -12.19 15.85
N VAL A 48 18.29 -12.93 16.65
CA VAL A 48 19.76 -12.86 16.57
C VAL A 48 20.23 -13.25 15.17
N GLY A 49 21.08 -12.42 14.56
CA GLY A 49 21.62 -12.63 13.21
C GLY A 49 20.80 -12.00 12.08
N ILE A 50 19.65 -11.40 12.38
CA ILE A 50 18.88 -10.62 11.40
C ILE A 50 19.19 -9.13 11.55
N GLU A 51 19.66 -8.53 10.46
CA GLU A 51 19.82 -7.07 10.36
C GLU A 51 18.52 -6.45 9.83
N ALA A 52 17.84 -5.66 10.66
CA ALA A 52 16.61 -4.99 10.26
C ALA A 52 16.88 -3.84 9.28
N ILE A 53 15.96 -3.64 8.33
CA ILE A 53 16.02 -2.51 7.40
C ILE A 53 15.84 -1.20 8.17
N SER A 54 16.72 -0.23 7.91
CA SER A 54 16.60 1.09 8.53
C SER A 54 15.34 1.81 8.04
N PRO A 55 14.48 2.32 8.95
CA PRO A 55 13.25 3.00 8.57
C PRO A 55 13.51 4.34 7.88
N TRP A 56 14.71 4.93 8.04
CA TRP A 56 15.07 6.26 7.53
C TRP A 56 15.58 6.26 6.08
N GLY A 57 15.71 5.09 5.46
CA GLY A 57 16.14 4.94 4.07
C GLY A 57 14.95 4.89 3.10
N LEU A 58 14.89 3.82 2.31
CA LEU A 58 13.80 3.57 1.36
C LEU A 58 12.40 3.53 2.00
N PRO A 59 12.18 2.97 3.21
CA PRO A 59 10.85 2.98 3.84
C PRO A 59 10.31 4.40 4.06
N PHE A 60 11.17 5.33 4.47
CA PHE A 60 10.79 6.73 4.68
C PHE A 60 10.41 7.42 3.37
N LEU A 61 11.21 7.20 2.31
CA LEU A 61 10.89 7.72 0.98
C LEU A 61 9.56 7.18 0.46
N ASN A 62 9.32 5.87 0.61
CA ASN A 62 8.06 5.22 0.22
C ASN A 62 6.86 5.80 0.97
N THR A 63 7.02 6.17 2.25
CA THR A 63 5.99 6.86 3.02
C THR A 63 5.66 8.23 2.43
N ILE A 64 6.69 9.02 2.06
CA ILE A 64 6.50 10.33 1.41
C ILE A 64 5.78 10.18 0.06
N LEU A 65 6.14 9.17 -0.73
CA LEU A 65 5.50 8.90 -2.03
C LEU A 65 4.00 8.59 -1.86
N LEU A 66 3.65 7.71 -0.91
CA LEU A 66 2.25 7.39 -0.64
C LEU A 66 1.46 8.62 -0.16
N LEU A 67 1.98 9.39 0.80
CA LEU A 67 1.31 10.60 1.28
C LEU A 67 1.13 11.65 0.17
N SER A 68 2.15 11.83 -0.67
CA SER A 68 2.09 12.74 -1.83
C SER A 68 1.09 12.25 -2.89
N SER A 69 0.98 10.94 -3.10
CA SER A 69 -0.05 10.35 -3.95
C SER A 69 -1.47 10.61 -3.40
N GLY A 70 -1.65 10.59 -2.07
CA GLY A 70 -2.90 10.94 -1.40
C GLY A 70 -3.31 12.40 -1.62
N ALA A 71 -2.34 13.33 -1.57
CA ALA A 71 -2.59 14.74 -1.86
C ALA A 71 -2.97 14.95 -3.34
N SER A 72 -2.25 14.35 -4.28
CA SER A 72 -2.51 14.49 -5.72
C SER A 72 -3.84 13.87 -6.16
N VAL A 73 -4.25 12.72 -5.61
CA VAL A 73 -5.55 12.12 -5.93
C VAL A 73 -6.72 12.93 -5.36
N THR A 74 -6.52 13.57 -4.19
CA THR A 74 -7.50 14.48 -3.60
C THR A 74 -7.67 15.74 -4.46
N TRP A 75 -6.57 16.30 -4.96
CA TRP A 75 -6.61 17.38 -5.95
C TRP A 75 -7.39 16.95 -7.21
N ALA A 76 -7.11 15.77 -7.75
CA ALA A 76 -7.84 15.26 -8.91
C ALA A 76 -9.34 15.12 -8.63
N HIS A 77 -9.73 14.62 -7.45
CA HIS A 77 -11.14 14.51 -7.06
C HIS A 77 -11.84 15.87 -7.06
N HIS A 78 -11.25 16.88 -6.43
CA HIS A 78 -11.82 18.24 -6.43
C HIS A 78 -11.88 18.86 -7.83
N ALA A 79 -10.88 18.60 -8.68
CA ALA A 79 -10.91 19.06 -10.07
C ALA A 79 -12.03 18.40 -10.88
N ILE A 80 -12.33 17.10 -10.66
CA ILE A 80 -13.47 16.42 -11.29
C ILE A 80 -14.78 17.10 -10.86
N VAL A 81 -14.96 17.34 -9.56
CA VAL A 81 -16.18 17.98 -9.02
C VAL A 81 -16.33 19.42 -9.54
N ALA A 82 -15.23 20.14 -9.74
CA ALA A 82 -15.22 21.50 -10.29
C ALA A 82 -15.34 21.56 -11.83
N GLY A 83 -15.32 20.41 -12.53
CA GLY A 83 -15.37 20.35 -14.00
C GLY A 83 -14.04 20.66 -14.71
N PHE A 84 -12.93 20.74 -13.98
CA PHE A 84 -11.60 21.02 -14.54
C PHE A 84 -10.90 19.74 -15.02
N LYS A 85 -11.34 19.21 -16.17
CA LYS A 85 -10.81 17.95 -16.75
C LYS A 85 -9.28 17.90 -16.87
N LYS A 86 -8.65 18.98 -17.33
CA LYS A 86 -7.19 19.03 -17.52
C LYS A 86 -6.44 18.86 -16.19
N GLU A 87 -6.89 19.55 -15.15
CA GLU A 87 -6.29 19.45 -13.81
C GLU A 87 -6.55 18.07 -13.19
N ALA A 88 -7.74 17.51 -13.38
CA ALA A 88 -8.06 16.16 -12.93
C ALA A 88 -7.15 15.09 -13.57
N LEU A 89 -6.90 15.19 -14.88
CA LEU A 89 -5.96 14.32 -15.58
C LEU A 89 -4.51 14.51 -15.09
N GLN A 90 -4.09 15.75 -14.82
CA GLN A 90 -2.77 16.04 -14.26
C GLN A 90 -2.60 15.44 -12.86
N GLY A 91 -3.56 15.66 -11.97
CA GLY A 91 -3.55 15.11 -10.62
C GLY A 91 -3.47 13.57 -10.61
N LEU A 92 -4.32 12.90 -11.40
CA LEU A 92 -4.27 11.44 -11.55
C LEU A 92 -2.96 10.95 -12.17
N GLY A 93 -2.40 11.68 -13.15
CA GLY A 93 -1.11 11.37 -13.75
C GLY A 93 0.04 11.42 -12.72
N VAL A 94 0.04 12.43 -11.85
CA VAL A 94 1.01 12.55 -10.75
C VAL A 94 0.83 11.41 -9.74
N THR A 95 -0.41 11.08 -9.36
CA THR A 95 -0.70 9.96 -8.44
C THR A 95 -0.16 8.64 -9.00
N LEU A 96 -0.41 8.34 -10.29
CA LEU A 96 0.10 7.13 -10.94
C LEU A 96 1.63 7.11 -11.00
N GLY A 97 2.27 8.26 -11.27
CA GLY A 97 3.72 8.38 -11.22
C GLY A 97 4.30 8.02 -9.85
N PHE A 98 3.71 8.52 -8.77
CA PHE A 98 4.12 8.16 -7.41
C PHE A 98 3.87 6.69 -7.08
N ALA A 99 2.75 6.10 -7.53
CA ALA A 99 2.44 4.70 -7.27
C ALA A 99 3.41 3.73 -7.99
N VAL A 100 3.79 4.04 -9.23
CA VAL A 100 4.81 3.27 -9.97
C VAL A 100 6.18 3.43 -9.31
N ALA A 101 6.55 4.64 -8.89
CA ALA A 101 7.79 4.88 -8.18
C ALA A 101 7.86 4.10 -6.85
N PHE A 102 6.79 4.11 -6.06
CA PHE A 102 6.67 3.33 -4.82
C PHE A 102 6.90 1.84 -5.09
N THR A 103 6.23 1.27 -6.10
CA THR A 103 6.33 -0.15 -6.43
C THR A 103 7.76 -0.53 -6.86
N GLY A 104 8.41 0.33 -7.66
CA GLY A 104 9.80 0.14 -8.05
C GLY A 104 10.77 0.19 -6.87
N MET A 105 10.61 1.18 -5.98
CA MET A 105 11.43 1.31 -4.78
C MET A 105 11.24 0.13 -3.81
N GLN A 106 10.01 -0.36 -3.65
CA GLN A 106 9.74 -1.57 -2.86
C GLN A 106 10.42 -2.80 -3.44
N GLY A 107 10.47 -2.93 -4.77
CA GLY A 107 11.22 -3.98 -5.44
C GLY A 107 12.74 -3.89 -5.18
N ILE A 108 13.30 -2.68 -5.20
CA ILE A 108 14.72 -2.44 -4.87
C ILE A 108 15.01 -2.82 -3.42
N GLU A 109 14.14 -2.44 -2.49
CA GLU A 109 14.25 -2.82 -1.07
C GLU A 109 14.28 -4.34 -0.90
N TYR A 110 13.39 -5.07 -1.58
CA TYR A 110 13.34 -6.53 -1.50
C TYR A 110 14.57 -7.22 -2.08
N MET A 111 15.16 -6.68 -3.15
CA MET A 111 16.37 -7.25 -3.76
C MET A 111 17.64 -7.06 -2.90
N HIS A 112 17.66 -6.01 -2.08
CA HIS A 112 18.84 -5.66 -1.24
C HIS A 112 18.63 -5.96 0.24
N ALA A 113 17.48 -6.54 0.63
CA ALA A 113 17.22 -6.91 2.01
C ALA A 113 18.24 -7.98 2.48
N PRO A 114 18.79 -7.87 3.70
CA PRO A 114 19.79 -8.81 4.21
C PRO A 114 19.17 -10.13 4.73
N PHE A 115 17.85 -10.26 4.66
CA PHE A 115 17.09 -11.46 5.05
C PHE A 115 16.05 -11.78 3.99
N GLY A 116 15.74 -13.07 3.81
CA GLY A 116 14.70 -13.59 2.93
C GLY A 116 13.43 -14.02 3.67
N MET A 117 12.42 -14.43 2.91
CA MET A 117 11.14 -14.91 3.46
C MET A 117 11.29 -16.17 4.32
N SER A 118 12.29 -17.01 4.02
CA SER A 118 12.62 -18.24 4.75
C SER A 118 13.41 -18.01 6.04
N ASP A 119 13.83 -16.78 6.34
CA ASP A 119 14.70 -16.47 7.49
C ASP A 119 13.88 -16.31 8.77
N GLY A 120 13.18 -17.39 9.11
CA GLY A 120 12.36 -17.52 10.30
C GLY A 120 11.14 -16.59 10.32
N VAL A 121 10.60 -16.42 11.53
CA VAL A 121 9.35 -15.70 11.74
C VAL A 121 9.44 -14.21 11.37
N TYR A 122 10.62 -13.59 11.51
CA TYR A 122 10.82 -12.19 11.15
C TYR A 122 10.68 -11.99 9.64
N GLY A 123 11.44 -12.74 8.84
CA GLY A 123 11.35 -12.67 7.38
C GLY A 123 9.96 -13.04 6.86
N SER A 124 9.38 -14.13 7.38
CA SER A 124 8.04 -14.57 6.98
C SER A 124 6.97 -13.50 7.23
N VAL A 125 6.91 -12.91 8.43
CA VAL A 125 5.89 -11.90 8.74
C VAL A 125 6.17 -10.58 8.00
N PHE A 126 7.44 -10.18 7.87
CA PHE A 126 7.83 -8.98 7.11
C PHE A 126 7.37 -9.07 5.65
N TYR A 127 7.74 -10.13 4.93
CA TYR A 127 7.41 -10.28 3.51
C TYR A 127 5.92 -10.55 3.28
N MET A 128 5.23 -11.24 4.20
CA MET A 128 3.77 -11.42 4.09
C MET A 128 3.03 -10.08 4.25
N ALA A 129 3.32 -9.32 5.30
CA ALA A 129 2.63 -8.06 5.56
C ALA A 129 2.92 -7.02 4.46
N THR A 130 4.19 -6.78 4.16
CA THR A 130 4.59 -5.78 3.16
C THR A 130 4.30 -6.24 1.73
N GLY A 131 4.37 -7.55 1.45
CA GLY A 131 4.10 -8.11 0.12
C GLY A 131 2.62 -8.03 -0.24
N PHE A 132 1.72 -8.36 0.70
CA PHE A 132 0.28 -8.16 0.50
C PHE A 132 -0.06 -6.67 0.36
N HIS A 133 0.60 -5.79 1.12
CA HIS A 133 0.45 -4.35 0.92
C HIS A 133 0.88 -3.92 -0.50
N GLY A 134 2.05 -4.38 -0.97
CA GLY A 134 2.53 -4.12 -2.33
C GLY A 134 1.55 -4.62 -3.40
N PHE A 135 0.97 -5.80 -3.22
CA PHE A 135 -0.10 -6.31 -4.08
C PHE A 135 -1.32 -5.38 -4.12
N HIS A 136 -1.75 -4.86 -2.97
CA HIS A 136 -2.84 -3.88 -2.91
C HIS A 136 -2.50 -2.58 -3.63
N VAL A 137 -1.26 -2.10 -3.53
CA VAL A 137 -0.80 -0.92 -4.27
C VAL A 137 -0.86 -1.16 -5.78
N ILE A 138 -0.48 -2.34 -6.26
CA ILE A 138 -0.59 -2.70 -7.69
C ILE A 138 -2.07 -2.70 -8.14
N ILE A 139 -2.97 -3.32 -7.38
CA ILE A 139 -4.41 -3.29 -7.68
C ILE A 139 -4.94 -1.86 -7.71
N GLY A 140 -4.59 -1.04 -6.71
CA GLY A 140 -4.97 0.36 -6.64
C GLY A 140 -4.45 1.18 -7.84
N THR A 141 -3.22 0.90 -8.27
CA THR A 141 -2.60 1.53 -9.45
C THR A 141 -3.36 1.19 -10.73
N ILE A 142 -3.71 -0.09 -10.93
CA ILE A 142 -4.53 -0.54 -12.06
C ILE A 142 -5.90 0.14 -12.03
N PHE A 143 -6.53 0.20 -10.85
CA PHE A 143 -7.84 0.82 -10.70
C PHE A 143 -7.81 2.32 -11.04
N LEU A 144 -6.80 3.05 -10.55
CA LEU A 144 -6.60 4.46 -10.88
C LEU A 144 -6.28 4.67 -12.36
N ALA A 145 -5.50 3.79 -12.98
CA ALA A 145 -5.22 3.85 -14.41
C ALA A 145 -6.51 3.71 -15.24
N ILE A 146 -7.39 2.77 -14.88
CA ILE A 146 -8.72 2.63 -15.51
C ILE A 146 -9.55 3.91 -15.30
N CYS A 147 -9.54 4.49 -14.09
CA CYS A 147 -10.21 5.77 -13.84
C CYS A 147 -9.65 6.90 -14.72
N THR A 148 -8.34 7.01 -14.88
CA THR A 148 -7.73 8.00 -15.77
C THR A 148 -8.17 7.82 -17.22
N ILE A 149 -8.21 6.59 -17.73
CA ILE A 149 -8.69 6.28 -19.08
C ILE A 149 -10.17 6.68 -19.24
N ARG A 150 -11.00 6.35 -18.25
CA ARG A 150 -12.43 6.72 -18.24
C ARG A 150 -12.64 8.24 -18.20
N LEU A 151 -11.82 8.96 -17.44
CA LEU A 151 -11.86 10.42 -17.40
C LEU A 151 -11.44 11.02 -18.75
N TYR A 152 -10.43 10.45 -19.40
CA TYR A 152 -10.00 10.90 -20.72
C TYR A 152 -11.13 10.76 -21.77
N TRP A 153 -11.93 9.69 -21.70
CA TRP A 153 -13.09 9.44 -22.56
C TRP A 153 -14.42 10.02 -22.05
N ASP A 154 -14.39 10.97 -21.10
CA ASP A 154 -15.58 11.71 -20.66
C ASP A 154 -16.70 10.82 -20.06
N HIS A 155 -16.31 9.76 -19.34
CA HIS A 155 -17.26 8.86 -18.65
C HIS A 155 -17.67 9.35 -17.24
N PHE A 156 -17.16 10.49 -16.78
CA PHE A 156 -17.43 11.06 -15.45
C PHE A 156 -18.11 12.41 -15.56
#